data_AF-A0A942GFF1-F1
#
_entry.id   AF-A0A942GFF1-F1
#
_cell.length_a   1.000
_cell.length_b   1.000
_cell.length_c   1.000
_cell.angle_alpha   90.00
_cell.angle_beta   90.00
_cell.angle_gamma   90.00
#
_symmetry.space_group_name_H-M   'P 1'
#
loop_
_entity.id
_entity.type
_entity.pdbx_description
1 polymer ?
#
loop_
_entity_poly.entity_id
_entity_poly.type
_entity_poly.pdbx_seq_one_letter_code
_entity_poly.pdbx_strand_id
1 'polypeptide(L)' 'METESRTFEEALERLEQVLGQLERGEVQLEELLALFQEGMSLVQYCRGKLADVEGKIAVLVGESGETVPFGREER' A
#
# COMPACT_ATOMS: atom_id res chain seq x y z
N MET A 1 4.88 -13.24 -21.54
CA MET A 1 5.47 -12.21 -20.66
C MET A 1 4.30 -11.50 -20.01
N GLU A 2 3.78 -12.08 -18.93
CA GLU A 2 2.74 -11.42 -18.12
C GLU A 2 3.41 -10.27 -17.38
N THR A 3 2.88 -9.08 -17.59
CA THR A 3 3.35 -7.85 -16.95
C THR A 3 3.15 -8.03 -15.45
N GLU A 4 4.24 -8.23 -14.72
CA GLU A 4 4.27 -8.49 -13.28
C GLU A 4 3.63 -7.32 -12.51
N SER A 5 2.31 -7.40 -12.40
CA SER A 5 1.53 -6.56 -11.52
C SER A 5 1.74 -7.14 -10.13
N ARG A 6 2.70 -6.59 -9.37
CA ARG A 6 2.95 -7.04 -7.99
C ARG A 6 1.63 -7.15 -7.23
N THR A 7 1.38 -8.28 -6.59
CA THR A 7 0.21 -8.42 -5.73
C THR A 7 0.30 -7.43 -4.55
N PHE A 8 -0.83 -7.18 -3.88
CA PHE A 8 -0.83 -6.31 -2.69
C PHE A 8 0.12 -6.85 -1.62
N GLU A 9 0.12 -8.16 -1.41
CA GLU A 9 0.98 -8.85 -0.45
C GLU A 9 2.47 -8.69 -0.78
N GLU A 10 2.86 -8.86 -2.05
CA GLU A 10 4.24 -8.64 -2.49
C GLU A 10 4.69 -7.18 -2.35
N ALA A 11 3.79 -6.23 -2.62
CA ALA A 11 4.09 -4.81 -2.44
C ALA A 11 4.26 -4.45 -0.95
N LEU A 12 3.45 -5.06 -0.08
CA LEU A 12 3.54 -4.88 1.36
C LEU A 12 4.82 -5.50 1.93
N GLU A 13 5.14 -6.74 1.56
CA GLU A 13 6.39 -7.41 1.98
C GLU A 13 7.61 -6.60 1.55
N ARG A 14 7.61 -6.08 0.31
CA ARG A 14 8.70 -5.22 -0.16
C ARG A 14 8.79 -3.93 0.66
N LEU A 15 7.67 -3.32 1.01
CA LEU A 15 7.66 -2.10 1.82
C LEU A 15 8.28 -2.35 3.20
N GLU A 16 7.97 -3.48 3.84
CA GLU A 16 8.59 -3.89 5.11
C GLU A 16 10.10 -4.10 4.97
N GLN A 17 10.55 -4.72 3.86
CA GLN A 17 11.98 -4.87 3.57
C GLN A 17 12.69 -3.52 3.37
N VAL A 18 12.04 -2.57 2.71
CA VAL A 18 12.58 -1.21 2.49
C VAL A 18 12.69 -0.48 3.84
N LEU A 19 11.65 -0.54 4.67
CA LEU A 19 11.66 0.04 6.02
C LEU A 19 12.77 -0.57 6.88
N GLY A 20 12.89 -1.90 6.89
CA GLY A 20 13.97 -2.57 7.64
C GLY A 20 15.38 -2.23 7.13
N GLN A 21 15.55 -1.92 5.84
CA GLN A 21 16.82 -1.41 5.31
C GLN A 21 17.10 0.03 5.77
N LEU A 22 16.09 0.90 5.76
CA LEU A 22 16.20 2.27 6.26
C LEU A 22 16.50 2.33 7.76
N GLU A 23 15.87 1.45 8.56
CA GLU A 23 16.07 1.38 10.01
C GLU A 23 17.46 0.85 10.41
N ARG A 24 18.07 -0.01 9.59
CA ARG A 24 19.44 -0.50 9.85
C ARG A 24 20.50 0.59 9.75
N GLY A 25 20.22 1.69 9.04
CA GLY A 25 21.11 2.86 9.00
C GLY A 25 22.47 2.67 8.31
N GLU A 26 22.73 1.49 7.74
CA GLU A 26 23.99 1.15 7.03
C GLU A 26 23.91 1.43 5.51
N VAL A 27 22.90 2.17 5.05
CA VAL A 27 22.70 2.46 3.64
C VAL A 27 23.48 3.69 3.21
N GLN A 28 24.18 3.60 2.08
CA GLN A 28 24.85 4.74 1.46
C GLN A 28 23.83 5.82 1.09
N LEU A 29 24.25 7.10 1.09
CA LEU A 29 23.36 8.23 0.82
C LEU A 29 22.59 8.10 -0.51
N GLU A 30 23.23 7.55 -1.54
CA GLU A 30 22.62 7.31 -2.86
C GLU A 30 21.54 6.21 -2.80
N GLU A 31 21.78 5.15 -2.04
CA GLU A 31 20.81 4.07 -1.83
C GLU A 31 19.64 4.51 -0.94
N LEU A 32 19.89 5.42 0.01
CA LEU A 32 18.85 5.98 0.87
C LEU A 32 17.76 6.69 0.05
N LEU A 33 18.16 7.48 -0.95
CA LEU A 33 17.24 8.19 -1.82
C LEU A 33 16.42 7.22 -2.69
N ALA A 34 17.06 6.17 -3.18
CA ALA A 34 16.41 5.13 -3.99
C ALA A 34 15.39 4.34 -3.16
N LEU A 35 15.76 3.88 -1.96
CA LEU A 35 14.87 3.19 -1.03
C LEU A 35 13.69 4.06 -0.62
N PHE A 36 13.92 5.35 -0.39
CA PHE A 36 12.85 6.27 -0.03
C PHE A 36 11.83 6.44 -1.18
N GLN A 37 12.30 6.61 -2.41
CA GLN A 37 11.43 6.67 -3.60
C GLN A 37 10.66 5.36 -3.79
N GLU A 38 11.32 4.22 -3.62
CA GLU A 38 10.69 2.90 -3.70
C GLU A 38 9.60 2.76 -2.63
N GLY A 39 9.91 3.06 -1.37
CA GLY A 39 8.94 3.01 -0.27
C GLY A 39 7.73 3.90 -0.50
N MET A 40 7.94 5.13 -0.99
CA MET A 40 6.84 6.04 -1.35
C MET A 40 5.96 5.48 -2.46
N SER A 41 6.55 4.86 -3.48
CA SER A 41 5.81 4.23 -4.57
C SER A 41 4.97 3.05 -4.07
N LEU A 42 5.55 2.20 -3.21
CA LEU A 42 4.86 1.06 -2.60
C LEU A 42 3.71 1.51 -1.70
N VAL A 43 3.90 2.54 -0.89
CA VAL A 43 2.82 3.12 -0.06
C VAL A 43 1.68 3.63 -0.92
N GLN A 44 1.97 4.35 -2.01
CA GLN A 44 0.93 4.82 -2.92
C GLN A 44 0.20 3.65 -3.60
N TYR A 45 0.94 2.62 -4.02
CA TYR A 45 0.34 1.43 -4.60
C TYR A 45 -0.62 0.73 -3.64
N CYS A 46 -0.18 0.45 -2.41
CA CYS A 46 -1.00 -0.20 -1.39
C CYS A 46 -2.24 0.62 -1.05
N ARG A 47 -2.11 1.95 -0.88
CA ARG A 47 -3.25 2.85 -0.66
C ARG A 47 -4.23 2.85 -1.82
N GLY A 48 -3.73 2.89 -3.05
CA GLY A 48 -4.58 2.84 -4.25
C GLY A 48 -5.36 1.53 -4.35
N LYS A 49 -4.72 0.39 -4.02
CA LYS A 49 -5.38 -0.91 -3.98
C LYS A 49 -6.45 -0.99 -2.90
N LEU A 50 -6.17 -0.49 -1.69
CA LEU A 50 -7.15 -0.42 -0.63
C LEU A 50 -8.35 0.45 -1.02
N ALA A 51 -8.10 1.65 -1.58
CA ALA A 51 -9.17 2.54 -2.04
C ALA A 51 -10.04 1.92 -3.15
N ASP A 52 -9.45 1.16 -4.08
CA ASP A 52 -10.19 0.43 -5.11
C ASP A 52 -11.10 -0.65 -4.51
N VAL A 53 -10.59 -1.40 -3.52
CA VAL A 53 -11.37 -2.41 -2.79
C VAL A 53 -12.48 -1.75 -1.97
N GLU A 54 -12.19 -0.66 -1.25
CA GLU A 54 -13.18 0.11 -0.50
C GLU A 54 -14.29 0.65 -1.41
N GLY A 55 -13.94 1.18 -2.58
CA GLY A 55 -14.91 1.64 -3.57
C GLY A 55 -15.81 0.51 -4.06
N LYS A 56 -15.24 -0.66 -4.36
CA LYS A 56 -16.01 -1.85 -4.77
C LYS A 56 -16.94 -2.34 -3.67
N ILE A 57 -16.46 -2.39 -2.42
CA ILE A 57 -17.29 -2.75 -1.26
C ILE A 57 -18.41 -1.72 -1.08
N ALA A 58 -18.13 -0.43 -1.21
CA ALA A 58 -19.13 0.63 -1.08
C ALA A 58 -20.24 0.53 -2.13
N VAL A 59 -19.93 0.12 -3.36
CA VAL A 59 -20.96 -0.14 -4.40
C VAL A 59 -21.81 -1.35 -4.01
N LEU A 60 -21.19 -2.48 -3.64
CA LEU A 60 -21.91 -3.71 -3.24
C LEU A 60 -22.81 -3.48 -2.01
N VAL A 61 -22.34 -2.71 -1.05
CA VAL A 61 -23.08 -2.36 0.17
C VAL A 61 -24.12 -1.26 -0.10
N GLY A 62 -23.86 -0.34 -1.03
CA GLY A 62 -24.81 0.67 -1.49
C GLY A 62 -26.05 0.07 -2.16
N GLU A 63 -25.93 -1.11 -2.76
CA GLU A 63 -27.08 -1.91 -3.23
C GLU A 63 -27.87 -2.56 -2.08
N SER A 64 -27.29 -2.68 -0.88
CA SER A 64 -27.92 -3.25 0.33
C SER A 64 -28.31 -2.19 1.39
N GLY A 65 -28.10 -0.90 1.13
CA GLY A 65 -28.78 0.18 1.87
C GLY A 65 -28.09 0.77 3.11
N GLU A 66 -26.82 0.47 3.41
CA GLU A 66 -26.13 1.15 4.53
C GLU A 66 -24.59 1.17 4.34
N THR A 67 -24.04 2.26 3.80
CA THR A 67 -22.59 2.39 3.59
C THR A 67 -21.87 2.78 4.88
N VAL A 68 -21.11 1.85 5.46
CA VAL A 68 -20.11 2.14 6.49
C VAL A 68 -18.71 2.15 5.86
N PRO A 69 -17.99 3.29 5.86
CA PRO A 69 -16.61 3.32 5.41
C PRO A 69 -15.74 2.49 6.38
N PHE A 70 -14.98 1.53 5.84
CA PHE A 70 -13.95 0.84 6.60
C PHE A 70 -12.90 1.88 7.02
N GLY A 71 -12.63 1.99 8.31
CA GLY A 71 -11.72 3.00 8.87
C GLY A 71 -12.38 4.17 9.60
N ARG A 72 -13.72 4.18 9.75
CA ARG A 72 -14.34 4.99 10.81
C ARG A 72 -14.20 4.25 12.14
N GLU A 73 -12.99 4.26 12.70
CA GLU A 73 -12.83 4.05 14.14
C GLU A 73 -13.64 5.15 14.83
N GLU A 74 -14.59 4.72 15.66
CA GLU A 74 -15.36 5.60 16.54
C GLU A 74 -14.40 6.47 17.37
N ARG A 75 -14.84 7.70 17.62
CA ARG A 75 -14.15 8.67 18.48
C ARG A 75 -13.72 8.10 19.83
#